data_AF-A0A9C9BZD4-F1
#
_entry.id   AF-A0A9C9BZD4-F1
#
_cell.length_a   1.000
_cell.length_b   1.000
_cell.length_c   1.000
_cell.angle_alpha   90.00
_cell.angle_beta   90.00
_cell.angle_gamma   90.00
#
_symmetry.space_group_name_H-M   'P 1'
#
loop_
_entity.id
_entity.type
_entity.pdbx_description
1 polymer ?
#
loop_
_entity_poly.entity_id
_entity_poly.type
_entity_poly.pdbx_seq_one_letter_code
_entity_poly.pdbx_strand_id
1 'polypeptide(L)'
;MATTGKTIIGQSPAFLAVLEHVSRAADLDRPVLIIGERGTGKELIADRFHYLSGRWEEPFLKVNCATLSESLLDSELFGHEAGAFTGAVHRHSGRFERAGRGTLFLDEIASMSGRLQEKLLRVIEYGEYERLGGSRTLQCRARILGAANQDLPELAARGLFRADLLDRLAFDVITL
;
A
#
# COMPACT_ATOMS: atom_id res chain seq x y z
N MET A 1 -24.25 10.38 -8.34
CA MET A 1 -24.37 10.04 -6.91
C MET A 1 -23.14 10.58 -6.21
N ALA A 2 -23.31 11.56 -5.32
CA ALA A 2 -22.21 12.27 -4.68
C ALA A 2 -21.57 11.37 -3.61
N THR A 3 -20.32 10.96 -3.83
CA THR A 3 -19.46 10.46 -2.76
C THR A 3 -18.96 11.66 -1.98
N THR A 4 -19.44 11.81 -0.75
CA THR A 4 -18.97 12.78 0.23
C THR A 4 -17.47 12.60 0.44
N GLY A 5 -16.66 13.37 -0.29
CA GLY A 5 -15.23 13.51 0.00
C GLY A 5 -15.11 13.95 1.46
N LYS A 6 -14.42 13.15 2.26
CA LYS A 6 -14.18 13.45 3.68
C LYS A 6 -13.37 14.75 3.72
N THR A 7 -14.05 15.88 3.92
CA THR A 7 -13.40 17.19 3.89
C THR A 7 -12.36 17.22 4.99
N ILE A 8 -11.12 17.37 4.59
CA ILE A 8 -10.01 17.52 5.50
C ILE A 8 -10.12 18.92 6.12
N ILE A 9 -10.41 18.99 7.42
CA ILE A 9 -10.53 20.24 8.17
C ILE A 9 -9.28 20.38 9.04
N GLY A 10 -8.24 20.99 8.48
CA GLY A 10 -7.00 21.32 9.18
C GLY A 10 -6.45 22.64 8.64
N GLN A 11 -6.19 23.60 9.53
CA GLN A 11 -5.71 24.94 9.17
C GLN A 11 -4.29 25.23 9.70
N SER A 12 -3.62 24.25 10.30
CA SER A 12 -2.26 24.47 10.79
C SER A 12 -1.28 24.62 9.60
N PRO A 13 -0.27 25.49 9.69
CA PRO A 13 0.72 25.67 8.62
C PRO A 13 1.43 24.36 8.23
N ALA A 14 1.76 23.52 9.22
CA ALA A 14 2.36 22.21 8.98
C ALA A 14 1.45 21.30 8.14
N PHE A 15 0.15 21.32 8.45
CA PHE A 15 -0.83 20.52 7.72
C PHE A 15 -1.04 21.01 6.28
N LEU A 16 -1.08 22.33 6.08
CA LEU A 16 -1.14 22.93 4.73
C LEU A 16 0.10 22.60 3.90
N ALA A 17 1.30 22.64 4.51
CA ALA A 17 2.54 22.26 3.84
C ALA A 17 2.52 20.79 3.40
N VAL A 18 1.97 19.89 4.23
CA VAL A 18 1.77 18.50 3.84
C VAL A 18 0.80 18.37 2.67
N LEU A 19 -0.33 19.09 2.67
CA LEU A 19 -1.27 19.07 1.54
C LEU A 19 -0.64 19.57 0.24
N GLU A 20 0.23 20.57 0.31
CA GLU A 20 0.97 21.07 -0.85
C GLU A 20 2.00 20.04 -1.35
N HIS A 21 2.70 19.37 -0.44
CA HIS A 21 3.59 18.24 -0.79
C HIS A 21 2.81 17.11 -1.46
N VAL A 22 1.70 16.67 -0.86
CA VAL A 22 0.79 15.67 -1.43
C VAL A 22 0.37 16.05 -2.85
N SER A 23 0.04 17.32 -3.10
CA SER A 23 -0.35 17.78 -4.43
C SER A 23 0.77 17.62 -5.47
N ARG A 24 2.02 17.91 -5.09
CA ARG A 24 3.18 17.75 -6.00
C ARG A 24 3.54 16.28 -6.22
N ALA A 25 3.39 15.47 -5.18
CA ALA A 25 3.75 14.06 -5.22
C ALA A 25 2.67 13.18 -5.90
N ALA A 26 1.41 13.62 -5.93
CA ALA A 26 0.31 12.91 -6.56
C ALA A 26 0.50 12.72 -8.07
N ASP A 27 1.18 13.64 -8.76
CA ASP A 27 1.49 13.56 -10.19
C ASP A 27 2.55 12.50 -10.54
N LEU A 28 3.37 12.08 -9.56
CA LEU A 28 4.38 11.05 -9.76
C LEU A 28 3.71 9.69 -9.97
N ASP A 29 4.22 8.82 -10.83
CA ASP A 29 3.74 7.43 -10.93
C ASP A 29 4.66 6.47 -10.18
N ARG A 30 4.96 6.82 -8.92
CA ARG A 30 5.93 6.11 -8.07
C ARG A 30 5.33 5.76 -6.72
N PRO A 31 5.87 4.73 -6.03
CA PRO A 31 5.51 4.44 -4.66
C PRO A 31 5.78 5.63 -3.73
N VAL A 32 4.96 5.81 -2.70
CA VAL A 32 5.16 6.85 -1.69
C VAL A 32 4.91 6.27 -0.30
N LEU A 33 5.71 6.71 0.67
CA LEU A 33 5.52 6.39 2.09
C LEU A 33 4.88 7.56 2.84
N ILE A 34 3.91 7.23 3.68
CA ILE A 34 3.25 8.17 4.59
C ILE A 34 3.61 7.74 6.02
N ILE A 35 4.45 8.53 6.69
CA ILE A 35 4.91 8.28 8.04
C ILE A 35 4.15 9.19 9.00
N GLY A 36 3.72 8.65 10.13
CA GLY A 36 3.11 9.45 11.18
C GLY A 36 2.49 8.57 12.25
N GLU A 37 2.21 9.15 13.41
CA GLU A 37 1.67 8.41 14.55
C GLU A 37 0.29 7.78 14.25
N ARG A 38 -0.11 6.83 15.08
CA ARG A 38 -1.44 6.22 14.96
C ARG A 38 -2.50 7.29 15.21
N GLY A 39 -3.43 7.45 14.28
CA GLY A 39 -4.52 8.44 14.38
C GLY A 39 -4.25 9.81 13.76
N THR A 40 -3.08 10.05 13.15
CA THR A 40 -2.75 11.34 12.50
C THR A 40 -3.42 11.57 11.14
N GLY A 41 -4.30 10.66 10.70
CA GLY A 41 -5.03 10.80 9.45
C GLY A 41 -4.26 10.38 8.19
N LYS A 42 -3.28 9.46 8.30
CA LYS A 42 -2.57 8.86 7.15
C LYS A 42 -3.51 8.38 6.03
N GLU A 43 -4.64 7.79 6.40
CA GLU A 43 -5.66 7.36 5.43
C GLU A 43 -6.29 8.53 4.66
N LEU A 44 -6.54 9.67 5.31
CA LEU A 44 -7.08 10.88 4.66
C LEU A 44 -6.07 11.46 3.67
N ILE A 45 -4.79 11.41 4.03
CA ILE A 45 -3.71 11.83 3.14
C ILE A 45 -3.62 10.91 1.93
N ALA A 46 -3.71 9.59 2.13
CA ALA A 46 -3.73 8.63 1.04
C ALA A 46 -4.96 8.80 0.12
N ASP A 47 -6.16 9.04 0.69
CA ASP A 47 -7.37 9.38 -0.07
C ASP A 47 -7.16 10.63 -0.92
N ARG A 48 -6.63 11.70 -0.31
CA ARG A 48 -6.36 12.96 -1.00
C ARG A 48 -5.32 12.79 -2.10
N PHE A 49 -4.29 12.00 -1.83
CA PHE A 49 -3.21 11.73 -2.75
C PHE A 49 -3.70 10.97 -3.99
N HIS A 50 -4.53 9.95 -3.81
CA HIS A 50 -5.17 9.26 -4.93
C HIS A 50 -6.10 10.19 -5.72
N TYR A 51 -6.92 10.98 -5.02
CA TYR A 51 -7.84 11.94 -5.65
C TYR A 51 -7.13 13.01 -6.50
N LEU A 52 -5.95 13.45 -6.10
CA LEU A 52 -5.15 14.42 -6.86
C LEU A 52 -4.33 13.79 -7.99
N SER A 53 -4.26 12.47 -8.07
CA SER A 53 -3.47 11.79 -9.09
C SER A 53 -4.21 11.68 -10.43
N GLY A 54 -3.46 11.44 -11.51
CA GLY A 54 -4.04 11.12 -12.84
C GLY A 54 -4.85 9.81 -12.90
N ARG A 55 -4.95 9.07 -11.80
CA ARG A 55 -5.66 7.78 -11.67
C ARG A 55 -6.87 7.86 -10.73
N TRP A 56 -7.39 9.06 -10.46
CA TRP A 56 -8.48 9.28 -9.48
C TRP A 56 -9.81 8.58 -9.81
N GLU A 57 -10.05 8.22 -11.08
CA GLU A 57 -11.22 7.42 -11.51
C GLU A 57 -10.99 5.89 -11.38
N GLU A 58 -9.74 5.47 -11.19
CA GLU A 58 -9.37 4.07 -11.06
C GLU A 58 -9.57 3.57 -9.61
N PRO A 59 -9.59 2.24 -9.38
CA PRO A 59 -9.84 1.72 -8.04
C PRO A 59 -8.82 2.18 -7.01
N PHE A 60 -9.30 2.67 -5.86
CA PHE A 60 -8.50 2.88 -4.66
C PHE A 60 -8.82 1.81 -3.61
N LEU A 61 -7.89 0.88 -3.42
CA LEU A 61 -8.06 -0.23 -2.47
C LEU A 61 -7.16 -0.02 -1.26
N LYS A 62 -7.71 -0.30 -0.07
CA LYS A 62 -6.99 -0.19 1.20
C LYS A 62 -6.87 -1.54 1.89
N VAL A 63 -5.73 -1.81 2.51
CA VAL A 63 -5.46 -3.01 3.31
C VAL A 63 -4.67 -2.59 4.55
N ASN A 64 -5.16 -2.97 5.73
CA ASN A 64 -4.38 -2.80 6.97
C ASN A 64 -3.63 -4.10 7.28
N CYS A 65 -2.30 -4.03 7.21
CA CYS A 65 -1.41 -5.18 7.30
C CYS A 65 -1.32 -5.74 8.73
N ALA A 66 -1.73 -4.99 9.74
CA ALA A 66 -1.69 -5.40 11.15
C ALA A 66 -2.97 -6.12 11.60
N THR A 67 -4.08 -5.99 10.85
CA THR A 67 -5.38 -6.57 11.22
C THR A 67 -5.59 -8.03 10.79
N LEU A 68 -4.73 -8.54 9.92
CA LEU A 68 -4.86 -9.88 9.33
C LEU A 68 -3.71 -10.77 9.76
N SER A 69 -3.97 -12.07 9.86
CA SER A 69 -2.89 -13.05 9.95
C SER A 69 -2.07 -13.06 8.66
N GLU A 70 -0.83 -13.54 8.72
CA GLU A 70 0.06 -13.58 7.55
C GLU A 70 -0.58 -14.31 6.34
N SER A 71 -1.21 -15.46 6.56
CA SER A 71 -1.84 -16.23 5.47
C SER A 71 -3.04 -15.51 4.85
N LEU A 72 -3.84 -14.82 5.66
CA LEU A 72 -4.97 -14.04 5.19
C LEU A 72 -4.50 -12.77 4.46
N LEU A 73 -3.44 -12.12 4.94
CA LEU A 73 -2.84 -10.97 4.28
C LEU A 73 -2.23 -11.35 2.93
N ASP A 74 -1.51 -12.47 2.85
CA ASP A 74 -0.98 -13.02 1.59
C ASP A 74 -2.14 -13.26 0.59
N SER A 75 -3.19 -13.94 1.05
CA SER A 75 -4.39 -14.21 0.25
C SER A 75 -5.13 -12.96 -0.18
N GLU A 76 -5.30 -11.96 0.69
CA GLU A 76 -5.96 -10.70 0.33
C GLU A 76 -5.12 -9.93 -0.68
N LEU A 77 -3.81 -9.79 -0.48
CA LEU A 77 -2.95 -8.99 -1.38
C LEU A 77 -2.80 -9.66 -2.74
N PHE A 78 -2.39 -10.93 -2.76
CA PHE A 78 -1.95 -11.63 -3.97
C PHE A 78 -3.01 -12.57 -4.54
N GLY A 79 -4.04 -12.92 -3.76
CA GLY A 79 -5.04 -13.90 -4.14
C GLY A 79 -4.56 -15.33 -3.94
N HIS A 80 -5.49 -16.28 -4.10
CA HIS A 80 -5.19 -17.70 -4.04
C HIS A 80 -5.95 -18.48 -5.12
N GLU A 81 -5.39 -19.63 -5.48
CA GLU A 81 -6.09 -20.65 -6.27
C GLU A 81 -6.87 -21.61 -5.36
N ALA A 82 -7.86 -22.30 -5.93
CA ALA A 82 -8.61 -23.31 -5.19
C ALA A 82 -7.66 -24.42 -4.70
N GLY A 83 -7.77 -24.79 -3.43
CA GLY A 83 -6.91 -25.78 -2.78
C GLY A 83 -5.57 -25.26 -2.26
N ALA A 84 -5.29 -23.95 -2.35
CA ALA A 84 -4.02 -23.39 -1.88
C ALA A 84 -3.76 -23.55 -0.36
N PHE A 85 -4.83 -23.60 0.45
CA PHE A 85 -4.78 -23.86 1.89
C PHE A 85 -6.11 -24.46 2.37
N THR A 86 -6.16 -24.95 3.61
CA THR A 86 -7.39 -25.48 4.23
C THR A 86 -8.47 -24.40 4.29
N GLY A 87 -9.54 -24.57 3.50
CA GLY A 87 -10.63 -23.61 3.37
C GLY A 87 -10.64 -22.81 2.06
N ALA A 88 -9.61 -22.94 1.21
CA ALA A 88 -9.57 -22.33 -0.12
C ALA A 88 -10.45 -23.10 -1.12
N VAL A 89 -11.77 -23.05 -0.95
CA VAL A 89 -12.72 -23.80 -1.80
C VAL A 89 -12.81 -23.20 -3.21
N HIS A 90 -12.61 -21.89 -3.34
CA HIS A 90 -12.70 -21.17 -4.60
C HIS A 90 -11.46 -20.33 -4.83
N ARG A 91 -11.23 -19.98 -6.10
CA ARG A 91 -10.22 -19.00 -6.49
C ARG A 91 -10.63 -17.61 -6.00
N HIS A 92 -9.68 -16.86 -5.45
CA HIS A 92 -9.91 -15.49 -4.96
C HIS A 92 -8.92 -14.50 -5.60
N SER A 93 -9.42 -13.50 -6.32
CA SER A 93 -8.59 -12.43 -6.88
C SER A 93 -8.14 -11.44 -5.81
N GLY A 94 -6.82 -11.34 -5.63
CA GLY A 94 -6.21 -10.45 -4.66
C GLY A 94 -6.34 -8.96 -5.02
N ARG A 95 -5.91 -8.12 -4.08
CA ARG A 95 -5.99 -6.66 -4.17
C ARG A 95 -5.13 -6.09 -5.28
N PHE A 96 -3.97 -6.67 -5.58
CA PHE A 96 -3.17 -6.23 -6.72
C PHE A 96 -3.91 -6.39 -8.05
N GLU A 97 -4.62 -7.50 -8.23
CA GLU A 97 -5.43 -7.75 -9.44
C GLU A 97 -6.59 -6.76 -9.54
N ARG A 98 -7.30 -6.60 -8.42
CA ARG A 98 -8.50 -5.76 -8.33
C ARG A 98 -8.19 -4.27 -8.42
N ALA A 99 -7.00 -3.85 -7.98
CA ALA A 99 -6.53 -2.48 -8.10
C ALA A 99 -6.23 -2.12 -9.57
N GLY A 100 -5.79 -3.08 -10.39
CA GLY A 100 -5.55 -2.87 -11.81
C GLY A 100 -4.53 -1.75 -12.08
N ARG A 101 -5.00 -0.63 -12.63
CA ARG A 101 -4.20 0.59 -12.86
C ARG A 101 -4.38 1.66 -11.78
N GLY A 102 -5.20 1.39 -10.77
CA GLY A 102 -5.48 2.32 -9.69
C GLY A 102 -4.36 2.38 -8.65
N THR A 103 -4.75 2.43 -7.38
CA THR A 103 -3.83 2.61 -6.24
C THR A 103 -4.16 1.63 -5.12
N LEU A 104 -3.13 1.03 -4.55
CA LEU A 104 -3.21 0.16 -3.38
C LEU A 104 -2.54 0.86 -2.19
N PHE A 105 -3.34 1.16 -1.17
CA PHE A 105 -2.87 1.68 0.11
C PHE A 105 -2.65 0.54 1.10
N LEU A 106 -1.42 0.42 1.57
CA LEU A 106 -0.97 -0.55 2.56
C LEU A 106 -0.74 0.20 3.87
N ASP A 107 -1.66 0.05 4.82
CA ASP A 107 -1.54 0.65 6.14
C ASP A 107 -0.79 -0.30 7.09
N GLU A 108 -0.03 0.28 8.03
CA GLU A 108 0.83 -0.43 8.98
C GLU A 108 1.83 -1.39 8.28
N ILE A 109 2.50 -0.97 7.21
CA ILE A 109 3.36 -1.88 6.39
C ILE A 109 4.49 -2.52 7.20
N ALA A 110 4.90 -1.89 8.30
CA ALA A 110 5.91 -2.40 9.21
C ALA A 110 5.51 -3.75 9.85
N SER A 111 4.22 -4.11 9.85
CA SER A 111 3.74 -5.37 10.39
C SER A 111 3.85 -6.56 9.42
N MET A 112 4.24 -6.33 8.16
CA MET A 112 4.40 -7.41 7.18
C MET A 112 5.55 -8.34 7.57
N SER A 113 5.35 -9.64 7.41
CA SER A 113 6.43 -10.63 7.56
C SER A 113 7.50 -10.42 6.48
N GLY A 114 8.74 -10.88 6.74
CA GLY A 114 9.82 -10.80 5.76
C GLY A 114 9.50 -11.47 4.42
N ARG A 115 8.69 -12.53 4.43
CA ARG A 115 8.21 -13.20 3.21
C ARG A 115 7.25 -12.30 2.41
N LEU A 116 6.30 -11.64 3.09
CA LEU A 116 5.39 -10.70 2.43
C LEU A 116 6.13 -9.47 1.90
N GLN A 117 7.12 -8.98 2.64
CA GLN A 117 8.01 -7.91 2.20
C GLN A 117 8.76 -8.30 0.92
N GLU A 118 9.29 -9.51 0.83
CA GLU A 118 9.92 -10.01 -0.41
C GLU A 118 8.95 -10.05 -1.59
N LYS A 119 7.73 -10.57 -1.38
CA LYS A 119 6.73 -10.60 -2.46
C LYS A 119 6.35 -9.19 -2.90
N LEU A 120 6.15 -8.27 -1.96
CA LEU A 120 5.85 -6.87 -2.25
C LEU A 120 6.98 -6.20 -3.04
N LEU A 121 8.24 -6.44 -2.66
CA LEU A 121 9.41 -5.95 -3.39
C LEU A 121 9.37 -6.39 -4.86
N ARG A 122 9.11 -7.68 -5.13
CA ARG A 122 9.00 -8.18 -6.51
C ARG A 122 7.89 -7.49 -7.31
N VAL A 123 6.76 -7.17 -6.67
CA VAL A 123 5.68 -6.41 -7.33
C VAL A 123 6.15 -5.00 -7.67
N ILE A 124 6.86 -4.33 -6.76
CA ILE A 124 7.31 -2.96 -6.98
C ILE A 124 8.41 -2.90 -8.06
N GLU A 125 9.31 -3.87 -8.08
CA GLU A 125 10.44 -3.88 -9.03
C GLU A 125 10.04 -4.34 -10.43
N TYR A 126 9.25 -5.42 -10.52
CA TYR A 126 8.97 -6.07 -11.80
C TYR A 126 7.51 -5.88 -12.26
N GLY A 127 6.63 -5.43 -11.38
CA GLY A 127 5.19 -5.39 -11.67
C GLY A 127 4.57 -6.78 -11.71
N GLU A 128 5.17 -7.78 -11.07
CA GLU A 128 4.78 -9.19 -11.20
C GLU A 128 4.53 -9.85 -9.86
N TYR A 129 3.55 -10.76 -9.81
CA TYR A 129 3.28 -11.59 -8.65
C TYR A 129 2.58 -12.90 -9.01
N GLU A 130 2.53 -13.81 -8.05
CA GLU A 130 1.81 -15.08 -8.15
C GLU A 130 0.81 -15.21 -6.99
N ARG A 131 -0.31 -15.86 -7.30
CA ARG A 131 -1.32 -16.26 -6.30
C ARG A 131 -0.77 -17.38 -5.42
N LEU A 132 -1.24 -17.47 -4.17
CA LEU A 132 -0.92 -18.64 -3.35
C LEU A 132 -1.43 -19.92 -4.02
N GLY A 133 -0.58 -20.95 -4.02
CA GLY A 133 -0.89 -22.24 -4.62
C GLY A 133 -0.95 -22.22 -6.15
N GLY A 134 -0.67 -21.09 -6.79
CA GLY A 134 -0.58 -20.96 -8.25
C GLY A 134 0.87 -20.78 -8.70
N SER A 135 1.13 -21.11 -9.97
CA SER A 135 2.41 -20.89 -10.65
C SER A 135 2.30 -19.91 -11.81
N ARG A 136 1.12 -19.32 -12.02
CA ARG A 136 0.89 -18.35 -13.08
C ARG A 136 1.30 -16.97 -12.60
N THR A 137 2.30 -16.40 -13.27
CA THR A 137 2.70 -15.01 -13.10
C THR A 137 1.61 -14.07 -13.60
N LEU A 138 1.27 -13.07 -12.79
CA LEU A 138 0.30 -12.02 -13.05
C LEU A 138 0.97 -10.67 -13.00
N GLN A 139 0.43 -9.72 -13.78
CA GLN A 139 0.97 -8.37 -13.89
C GLN A 139 0.16 -7.40 -13.02
N CYS A 140 0.85 -6.52 -12.32
CA CYS A 140 0.31 -5.45 -11.49
C CYS A 140 0.79 -4.10 -12.02
N ARG A 141 -0.14 -3.16 -12.19
CA ARG A 141 0.16 -1.76 -12.54
C ARG A 141 -0.31 -0.78 -11.48
N ALA A 142 -0.78 -1.29 -10.34
CA ALA A 142 -1.30 -0.47 -9.26
C ALA A 142 -0.16 0.34 -8.65
N ARG A 143 -0.41 1.62 -8.41
CA ARG A 143 0.48 2.47 -7.64
C ARG A 143 0.41 2.06 -6.17
N ILE A 144 1.55 2.02 -5.48
CA ILE A 144 1.62 1.60 -4.08
C ILE A 144 1.78 2.82 -3.18
N LEU A 145 0.92 2.94 -2.17
CA LEU A 145 1.08 3.88 -1.07
C LEU A 145 1.26 3.08 0.21
N GLY A 146 2.41 3.22 0.87
CA GLY A 146 2.67 2.59 2.16
C GLY A 146 2.46 3.58 3.30
N ALA A 147 1.92 3.12 4.43
CA ALA A 147 1.86 3.88 5.67
C ALA A 147 2.48 3.12 6.82
N ALA A 148 3.23 3.83 7.66
CA ALA A 148 3.82 3.27 8.87
C ALA A 148 3.79 4.30 10.02
N ASN A 149 3.66 3.80 11.23
CA ASN A 149 3.84 4.55 12.48
C ASN A 149 5.19 4.28 13.17
N GLN A 150 5.91 3.27 12.70
CA GLN A 150 7.22 2.86 13.21
C GLN A 150 8.34 3.42 12.33
N ASP A 151 9.53 3.55 12.92
CA ASP A 151 10.75 3.93 12.22
C ASP A 151 11.22 2.76 11.34
N LEU A 152 10.88 2.81 10.05
CA LEU A 152 11.27 1.78 9.08
C LEU A 152 12.80 1.68 8.91
N PRO A 153 13.59 2.77 8.85
CA PRO A 153 15.05 2.71 8.91
C PRO A 153 15.59 1.94 10.12
N GLU A 154 15.08 2.18 11.32
CA GLU A 154 15.50 1.44 12.53
C GLU A 154 15.14 -0.05 12.44
N LEU A 155 13.91 -0.36 12.00
CA LEU A 155 13.48 -1.74 11.77
C LEU A 155 14.35 -2.43 10.71
N ALA A 156 14.79 -1.70 9.68
CA ALA A 156 15.69 -2.22 8.67
C ALA A 156 17.08 -2.51 9.22
N ALA A 157 17.64 -1.61 10.02
CA ALA A 157 18.90 -1.84 10.73
C ALA A 157 18.86 -3.06 11.65
N ARG A 158 17.68 -3.39 12.18
CA ARG A 158 17.42 -4.55 13.04
C ARG A 158 17.06 -5.83 12.27
N GLY A 159 16.98 -5.78 10.94
CA GLY A 159 16.61 -6.91 10.09
C GLY A 159 15.13 -7.31 10.18
N LEU A 160 14.27 -6.46 10.74
CA LEU A 160 12.82 -6.66 10.85
C LEU A 160 12.07 -6.11 9.63
N PHE A 161 12.71 -5.20 8.90
CA PHE A 161 12.23 -4.69 7.62
C PHE A 161 13.34 -4.81 6.58
N ARG A 162 13.01 -5.11 5.31
CA ARG A 162 14.05 -5.19 4.30
C ARG A 162 14.46 -3.79 3.84
N ALA A 163 15.76 -3.52 3.86
CA ALA A 163 16.32 -2.24 3.41
C ALA A 163 16.02 -1.97 1.92
N ASP A 164 16.11 -3.01 1.07
CA ASP A 164 15.80 -2.90 -0.36
C ASP A 164 14.34 -2.50 -0.63
N LEU A 165 13.39 -3.07 0.12
CA LEU A 165 11.99 -2.68 0.05
C LEU A 165 11.78 -1.23 0.51
N LEU A 166 12.45 -0.82 1.59
CA LEU A 166 12.39 0.55 2.08
C LEU A 166 12.85 1.53 1.01
N ASP A 167 13.99 1.27 0.37
CA ASP A 167 14.54 2.11 -0.70
C ASP A 167 13.59 2.23 -1.90
N ARG A 168 12.86 1.16 -2.24
CA ARG A 168 11.86 1.18 -3.33
C ARG A 168 10.58 1.91 -2.98
N LEU A 169 10.17 1.88 -1.71
CA LEU A 169 8.97 2.56 -1.23
C LEU A 169 9.21 4.04 -0.95
N ALA A 170 10.40 4.39 -0.47
CA ALA A 170 10.81 5.74 -0.08
C ALA A 170 11.23 6.63 -1.27
N PHE A 171 10.56 6.50 -2.43
CA PHE A 171 10.79 7.43 -3.53
C PHE A 171 10.38 8.86 -3.14
N ASP A 172 9.29 8.97 -2.39
CA ASP A 172 8.91 10.17 -1.67
C ASP A 172 8.35 9.78 -0.30
N VAL A 173 8.57 10.63 0.70
CA VAL A 173 8.17 10.40 2.10
C VAL A 173 7.40 11.61 2.61
N ILE A 174 6.14 11.39 2.96
CA ILE A 174 5.25 12.38 3.55
C ILE A 174 5.16 12.12 5.04
N THR A 175 5.51 13.10 5.87
CA THR A 175 5.47 12.99 7.34
C THR A 175 4.30 13.79 7.92
N LEU A 176 3.56 13.18 8.84
CA LEU A 176 2.40 13.74 9.56
C LEU A 176 2.67 13.88 11.05
#